data_AF-A0A9P6R5E3-F1
#
_entry.id   AF-A0A9P6R5E3-F1
#
_cell.length_a   1.000
_cell.length_b   1.000
_cell.length_c   1.000
_cell.angle_alpha   90.00
_cell.angle_beta   90.00
_cell.angle_gamma   90.00
#
_symmetry.space_group_name_H-M   'P 1'
#
loop_
_entity.id
_entity.type
_entity.pdbx_description
1 polymer ?
#
loop_
_entity_poly.entity_id
_entity_poly.type
_entity_poly.pdbx_seq_one_letter_code
_entity_poly.pdbx_strand_id
1 'polypeptide(L)'
;MEDVYMETPPVSSATESNPFSAAMSKDDIIRSTLGQSIVKDFGVYRDILEEHHERRERIIKVSRDINNFSKKMIFALHRAEPKDFLTQHLSSSEALVDFKDKLDTVLKLFHRAAIDLQGSNYYRYQRSISGAMQEYIEARTLEYYLIHGKLMPKTALEADLVFLTTPEQLSNPELIISVGQTQFAGGGGGGGGGGGGGSGGAGGPRGKFNRDNRKAPYNKDHRDESRRAVNPPLPTPSAATVSDAMETTPITTAATSALIPATHSTPVVDLKSLSLEVTDEDYLLGIADLTGELMRLAINALGQSIISLPAQDLYTTGDGSAVLLPTPEERVQHILSFLRDLKSGFDSLALTRASPIFKKMGAFKQSLNKIEMACYNVKVRGAEYPPELLRQMLMSSGQDGSGSGAAGGEAANDDEE
;
A
#
# COMPACT_ATOMS: atom_id res chain seq x y z
N MET A 1 54.25 -5.09 -56.55
CA MET A 1 54.10 -5.10 -55.09
C MET A 1 52.77 -4.47 -54.77
N GLU A 2 51.70 -5.18 -54.45
CA GLU A 2 51.27 -6.57 -54.61
C GLU A 2 49.83 -6.50 -54.11
N ASP A 3 48.88 -6.99 -54.91
CA ASP A 3 47.48 -7.07 -54.53
C ASP A 3 47.33 -8.03 -53.35
N VAL A 4 46.97 -7.49 -52.18
CA VAL A 4 46.67 -8.31 -51.00
C VAL A 4 45.24 -8.81 -51.13
N TYR A 5 45.11 -9.98 -51.77
CA TYR A 5 43.98 -10.88 -51.63
C TYR A 5 43.90 -11.33 -50.16
N MET A 6 42.83 -10.95 -49.46
CA MET A 6 42.44 -11.61 -48.21
C MET A 6 41.40 -12.67 -48.54
N GLU A 7 41.85 -13.92 -48.52
CA GLU A 7 41.07 -15.13 -48.72
C GLU A 7 39.95 -15.26 -47.68
N THR A 8 38.74 -15.55 -48.14
CA THR A 8 37.63 -16.06 -47.33
C THR A 8 37.93 -17.51 -46.90
N PRO A 9 37.80 -17.88 -45.62
CA PRO A 9 37.97 -19.27 -45.20
C PRO A 9 36.78 -20.14 -45.67
N PRO A 10 37.01 -21.45 -45.89
CA PRO A 10 36.06 -22.32 -46.58
C PRO A 10 34.86 -22.69 -45.71
N VAL A 11 33.73 -22.85 -46.41
CA VAL A 11 32.48 -23.46 -45.92
C VAL A 11 32.79 -24.87 -45.43
N SER A 12 32.77 -25.09 -44.11
CA SER A 12 32.73 -26.42 -43.54
C SER A 12 31.29 -26.92 -43.54
N SER A 13 31.02 -27.84 -44.45
CA SER A 13 29.88 -28.75 -44.38
C SER A 13 30.08 -29.71 -43.21
N ALA A 14 29.37 -29.47 -42.10
CA ALA A 14 29.18 -30.44 -41.05
C ALA A 14 27.68 -30.61 -40.80
N THR A 15 27.14 -31.66 -41.42
CA THR A 15 25.90 -32.31 -41.05
C THR A 15 26.03 -32.86 -39.62
N GLU A 16 25.46 -32.15 -38.65
CA GLU A 16 25.03 -32.77 -37.38
C GLU A 16 23.60 -32.34 -37.10
N SER A 17 22.68 -33.21 -37.48
CA SER A 17 21.28 -33.19 -37.09
C SER A 17 21.17 -33.42 -35.58
N ASN A 18 20.88 -32.35 -34.84
CA ASN A 18 20.52 -32.44 -33.43
C ASN A 18 19.01 -32.14 -33.31
N PRO A 19 18.13 -33.14 -33.12
CA PRO A 19 16.70 -32.91 -33.01
C PRO A 19 16.34 -32.68 -31.54
N PHE A 20 16.80 -31.55 -30.99
CA PHE A 20 16.12 -30.96 -29.85
C PHE A 20 15.43 -29.71 -30.36
N SER A 21 14.18 -29.89 -30.79
CA SER A 21 13.25 -28.82 -31.14
C SER A 21 13.01 -27.97 -29.89
N ALA A 22 13.90 -27.00 -29.64
CA ALA A 22 13.60 -25.89 -28.76
C ALA A 22 12.36 -25.20 -29.34
N ALA A 23 11.24 -25.29 -28.64
CA ALA A 23 10.03 -24.56 -29.02
C ALA A 23 10.40 -23.09 -29.20
N MET A 24 10.20 -22.56 -30.41
CA MET A 24 10.46 -21.15 -30.69
C MET A 24 9.67 -20.29 -29.69
N SER A 25 10.34 -19.29 -29.11
CA SER A 25 9.66 -18.32 -28.26
C SER A 25 8.52 -17.67 -29.05
N LYS A 26 7.44 -17.27 -28.36
CA LYS A 26 6.37 -16.45 -28.98
C LYS A 26 6.95 -15.27 -29.77
N ASP A 27 8.01 -14.66 -29.26
CA ASP A 27 8.68 -13.53 -29.91
C ASP A 27 9.37 -13.91 -31.23
N ASP A 28 9.90 -15.13 -31.33
CA ASP A 28 10.59 -15.60 -32.55
C ASP A 28 9.59 -16.03 -33.63
N ILE A 29 8.43 -16.55 -33.22
CA ILE A 29 7.31 -16.83 -34.12
C ILE A 29 6.74 -15.52 -34.69
N ILE A 30 6.60 -14.49 -33.84
CA ILE A 30 6.13 -13.17 -34.28
C ILE A 30 7.12 -12.56 -35.29
N ARG A 31 8.43 -12.57 -34.99
CA ARG A 31 9.46 -12.00 -35.87
C ARG A 31 9.55 -12.68 -37.23
N SER A 32 9.35 -13.99 -37.29
CA SER A 32 9.41 -14.77 -38.54
C SER A 32 8.16 -14.61 -39.41
N THR A 33 7.03 -14.24 -38.82
CA THR A 33 5.74 -14.08 -39.52
C THR A 33 5.50 -12.65 -40.01
N LEU A 34 6.18 -11.67 -39.39
CA LEU A 34 5.98 -10.25 -39.66
C LEU A 34 6.42 -9.86 -41.09
N GLY A 35 5.59 -9.08 -41.79
CA GLY A 35 5.88 -8.61 -43.15
C GLY A 35 5.37 -9.54 -44.26
N GLN A 36 4.81 -10.69 -43.91
CA GLN A 36 4.19 -11.60 -44.89
C GLN A 36 2.76 -11.19 -45.26
N SER A 37 2.04 -10.48 -44.37
CA SER A 37 0.72 -9.95 -44.64
C SER A 37 0.40 -8.81 -43.68
N ILE A 38 0.17 -7.62 -44.24
CA ILE A 38 -0.16 -6.42 -43.45
C ILE A 38 -1.36 -6.69 -42.52
N VAL A 39 -2.39 -7.39 -42.97
CA VAL A 39 -3.57 -7.69 -42.13
C VAL A 39 -3.20 -8.61 -40.97
N LYS A 40 -2.33 -9.61 -41.18
CA LYS A 40 -1.85 -10.48 -40.09
C LYS A 40 -0.95 -9.71 -39.13
N ASP A 41 -0.07 -8.86 -39.65
CA ASP A 41 0.83 -8.03 -38.85
C ASP A 41 0.03 -7.11 -37.90
N PHE A 42 -0.98 -6.42 -38.42
CA PHE A 42 -1.87 -5.59 -37.60
C PHE A 42 -2.71 -6.41 -36.60
N GLY A 43 -3.05 -7.66 -36.92
CA GLY A 43 -3.64 -8.60 -35.97
C GLY A 43 -2.71 -8.87 -34.78
N VAL A 44 -1.44 -9.18 -35.06
CA VAL A 44 -0.42 -9.40 -34.02
C VAL A 44 -0.20 -8.12 -33.19
N TYR A 45 -0.12 -6.95 -33.82
CA TYR A 45 0.03 -5.68 -33.10
C TYR A 45 -1.16 -5.37 -32.19
N ARG A 46 -2.38 -5.66 -32.65
CA ARG A 46 -3.58 -5.51 -31.82
C ARG A 46 -3.49 -6.40 -30.59
N ASP A 47 -3.17 -7.67 -30.75
CA ASP A 47 -3.14 -8.63 -29.64
C ASP A 47 -2.05 -8.25 -28.61
N ILE A 48 -0.90 -7.72 -29.06
CA ILE A 48 0.15 -7.17 -28.18
C ILE A 48 -0.35 -5.96 -27.40
N LEU A 49 -1.04 -5.03 -28.08
CA LEU A 49 -1.58 -3.82 -27.44
C LEU A 49 -2.69 -4.15 -26.45
N GLU A 50 -3.56 -5.11 -26.78
CA GLU A 50 -4.65 -5.57 -25.93
C GLU A 50 -4.09 -6.18 -24.63
N GLU A 51 -3.13 -7.11 -24.71
CA GLU A 51 -2.46 -7.67 -23.53
C GLU A 51 -1.74 -6.59 -22.70
N HIS A 52 -1.12 -5.61 -23.36
CA HIS A 52 -0.51 -4.46 -22.67
C HIS A 52 -1.56 -3.64 -21.90
N HIS A 53 -2.71 -3.35 -22.50
CA HIS A 53 -3.79 -2.60 -21.86
C HIS A 53 -4.42 -3.38 -20.71
N GLU A 54 -4.70 -4.66 -20.90
CA GLU A 54 -5.23 -5.51 -19.83
C GLU A 54 -4.27 -5.60 -18.65
N ARG A 55 -2.98 -5.83 -18.89
CA ARG A 55 -1.96 -5.85 -17.84
C ARG A 55 -1.90 -4.52 -17.09
N ARG A 56 -1.90 -3.40 -17.81
CA ARG A 56 -1.90 -2.07 -17.19
C ARG A 56 -3.12 -1.87 -16.30
N GLU A 57 -4.31 -2.26 -16.75
CA GLU A 57 -5.53 -2.16 -15.95
C GLU A 57 -5.50 -3.07 -14.71
N ARG A 58 -4.94 -4.28 -14.80
CA ARG A 58 -4.71 -5.14 -13.62
C ARG A 58 -3.82 -4.46 -12.59
N ILE A 59 -2.68 -3.87 -13.02
CA ILE A 59 -1.75 -3.16 -12.14
C ILE A 59 -2.42 -1.93 -11.51
N ILE A 60 -3.18 -1.14 -12.29
CA ILE A 60 -3.89 0.03 -11.77
C ILE A 60 -4.91 -0.35 -10.69
N LYS A 61 -5.65 -1.45 -10.88
CA LYS A 61 -6.60 -1.94 -9.88
C LYS A 61 -5.90 -2.33 -8.58
N VAL A 62 -4.88 -3.19 -8.67
CA VAL A 62 -4.08 -3.61 -7.51
C VAL A 62 -3.43 -2.42 -6.80
N SER A 63 -2.91 -1.45 -7.55
CA SER A 63 -2.33 -0.22 -7.02
C SER A 63 -3.34 0.60 -6.20
N ARG A 64 -4.59 0.72 -6.67
CA ARG A 64 -5.66 1.40 -5.92
C ARG A 64 -6.01 0.67 -4.63
N ASP A 65 -6.05 -0.66 -4.66
CA ASP A 65 -6.37 -1.46 -3.48
C ASP A 65 -5.26 -1.33 -2.42
N ILE A 66 -3.98 -1.42 -2.84
CA ILE A 66 -2.83 -1.19 -1.96
C ILE A 66 -2.93 0.20 -1.31
N ASN A 67 -3.14 1.26 -2.10
CA ASN A 67 -3.33 2.61 -1.56
C ASN A 67 -4.41 2.67 -0.48
N ASN A 68 -5.56 2.03 -0.73
CA ASN A 68 -6.67 2.03 0.21
C ASN A 68 -6.30 1.31 1.52
N PHE A 69 -5.59 0.18 1.44
CA PHE A 69 -5.14 -0.53 2.64
C PHE A 69 -4.00 0.17 3.37
N SER A 70 -3.04 0.77 2.67
CA SER A 70 -1.96 1.58 3.26
C SER A 70 -2.51 2.79 4.02
N LYS A 71 -3.54 3.48 3.50
CA LYS A 71 -4.25 4.53 4.26
C LYS A 71 -4.86 4.01 5.54
N LYS A 72 -5.52 2.85 5.46
CA LYS A 72 -6.12 2.21 6.63
C LYS A 72 -5.06 1.76 7.65
N MET A 73 -3.86 1.37 7.21
CA MET A 73 -2.71 1.13 8.07
C MET A 73 -2.29 2.41 8.80
N ILE A 74 -2.13 3.52 8.09
CA ILE A 74 -1.81 4.84 8.68
C ILE A 74 -2.87 5.24 9.72
N PHE A 75 -4.15 5.11 9.39
CA PHE A 75 -5.23 5.39 10.34
C PHE A 75 -5.19 4.48 11.57
N ALA A 76 -4.78 3.22 11.44
CA ALA A 76 -4.62 2.32 12.59
C ALA A 76 -3.48 2.81 13.50
N LEU A 77 -2.34 3.21 12.93
CA LEU A 77 -1.22 3.76 13.68
C LEU A 77 -1.58 5.05 14.45
N HIS A 78 -2.41 5.93 13.88
CA HIS A 78 -2.90 7.12 14.60
C HIS A 78 -3.84 6.82 15.76
N ARG A 79 -4.49 5.66 15.77
CA ARG A 79 -5.35 5.22 16.88
C ARG A 79 -4.58 4.51 17.99
N ALA A 80 -3.38 4.01 17.71
CA ALA A 80 -2.56 3.30 18.67
C ALA A 80 -2.04 4.25 19.77
N GLU A 81 -1.96 3.74 21.00
CA GLU A 81 -1.43 4.49 22.13
C GLU A 81 0.10 4.30 22.26
N PRO A 82 0.84 5.25 22.88
CA PRO A 82 2.29 5.12 23.05
C PRO A 82 2.74 3.79 23.69
N LYS A 83 1.93 3.25 24.62
CA LYS A 83 2.20 1.97 25.29
C LYS A 83 2.12 0.76 24.35
N ASP A 84 1.38 0.87 23.25
CA ASP A 84 1.14 -0.23 22.31
C ASP A 84 2.42 -0.61 21.54
N PHE A 85 3.31 0.36 21.35
CA PHE A 85 4.57 0.20 20.63
C PHE A 85 5.70 -0.40 21.50
N LEU A 86 5.44 -0.68 22.78
CA LEU A 86 6.37 -1.44 23.61
C LEU A 86 6.42 -2.89 23.13
N THR A 87 7.62 -3.46 22.98
CA THR A 87 7.89 -4.81 22.41
C THR A 87 6.94 -5.91 22.94
N GLN A 88 6.50 -5.78 24.19
CA GLN A 88 5.64 -6.75 24.86
C GLN A 88 4.14 -6.66 24.48
N HIS A 89 3.69 -5.54 23.88
CA HIS A 89 2.30 -5.25 23.56
C HIS A 89 2.00 -5.16 22.06
N LEU A 90 3.00 -5.32 21.19
CA LEU A 90 2.82 -5.33 19.72
C LEU A 90 1.77 -6.34 19.22
N SER A 91 1.46 -7.37 20.02
CA SER A 91 0.52 -8.43 19.66
C SER A 91 -0.84 -8.30 20.35
N SER A 92 -1.00 -7.37 21.30
CA SER A 92 -2.22 -7.21 22.09
C SER A 92 -2.99 -5.93 21.77
N SER A 93 -2.34 -4.93 21.15
CA SER A 93 -3.03 -3.71 20.70
C SER A 93 -3.94 -4.03 19.50
N GLU A 94 -5.23 -3.75 19.65
CA GLU A 94 -6.22 -3.88 18.57
C GLU A 94 -5.78 -3.09 17.33
N ALA A 95 -5.25 -1.88 17.52
CA ALA A 95 -4.78 -1.03 16.43
C ALA A 95 -3.57 -1.65 15.69
N LEU A 96 -2.64 -2.29 16.41
CA LEU A 96 -1.47 -2.92 15.79
C LEU A 96 -1.79 -4.28 15.15
N VAL A 97 -2.75 -5.02 15.70
CA VAL A 97 -3.30 -6.22 15.03
C VAL A 97 -4.00 -5.81 13.74
N ASP A 98 -4.86 -4.79 13.80
CA ASP A 98 -5.58 -4.23 12.66
C ASP A 98 -4.61 -3.70 11.58
N PHE A 99 -3.46 -3.14 11.99
CA PHE A 99 -2.37 -2.77 11.09
C PHE A 99 -1.72 -3.99 10.43
N LYS A 100 -1.33 -5.01 11.20
CA LYS A 100 -0.66 -6.23 10.71
C LYS A 100 -1.52 -6.99 9.70
N ASP A 101 -2.81 -7.15 9.97
CA ASP A 101 -3.76 -7.81 9.05
C ASP A 101 -3.83 -7.09 7.69
N LYS A 102 -3.73 -5.76 7.70
CA LYS A 102 -3.70 -4.94 6.48
C LYS A 102 -2.35 -4.99 5.80
N LEU A 103 -1.26 -5.01 6.55
CA LEU A 103 0.08 -5.21 6.00
C LEU A 103 0.16 -6.52 5.23
N ASP A 104 -0.30 -7.63 5.84
CA ASP A 104 -0.35 -8.94 5.18
C ASP A 104 -1.17 -8.91 3.89
N THR A 105 -2.29 -8.18 3.92
CA THR A 105 -3.11 -7.93 2.73
C THR A 105 -2.34 -7.16 1.65
N VAL A 106 -1.66 -6.07 2.02
CA VAL A 106 -0.87 -5.25 1.10
C VAL A 106 0.28 -6.06 0.49
N LEU A 107 0.96 -6.89 1.28
CA LEU A 107 2.04 -7.75 0.78
C LEU A 107 1.53 -8.80 -0.21
N LYS A 108 0.35 -9.40 0.03
CA LYS A 108 -0.30 -10.29 -0.96
C LYS A 108 -0.65 -9.55 -2.25
N LEU A 109 -1.13 -8.32 -2.16
CA LEU A 109 -1.41 -7.48 -3.34
C LEU A 109 -0.13 -7.12 -4.11
N PHE A 110 0.97 -6.80 -3.41
CA PHE A 110 2.27 -6.61 -4.06
C PHE A 110 2.79 -7.90 -4.69
N HIS A 111 2.63 -9.05 -4.05
CA HIS A 111 2.98 -10.35 -4.64
C HIS A 111 2.20 -10.60 -5.95
N ARG A 112 0.90 -10.30 -5.97
CA ARG A 112 0.08 -10.35 -7.19
C ARG A 112 0.59 -9.40 -8.28
N ALA A 113 0.96 -8.17 -7.91
CA ALA A 113 1.52 -7.19 -8.84
C ALA A 113 2.89 -7.62 -9.39
N ALA A 114 3.72 -8.27 -8.56
CA ALA A 114 5.04 -8.76 -8.94
C ALA A 114 4.98 -9.73 -10.13
N ILE A 115 3.90 -10.51 -10.27
CA ILE A 115 3.68 -11.37 -11.44
C ILE A 115 3.57 -10.54 -12.73
N ASP A 116 2.81 -9.44 -12.71
CA ASP A 116 2.61 -8.58 -13.88
C ASP A 116 3.79 -7.62 -14.14
N LEU A 117 4.65 -7.38 -13.14
CA LEU A 117 5.78 -6.44 -13.20
C LEU A 117 7.14 -7.08 -13.51
N GLN A 118 7.17 -8.36 -13.91
CA GLN A 118 8.43 -9.08 -14.17
C GLN A 118 9.29 -8.44 -15.27
N GLY A 119 10.61 -8.38 -15.04
CA GLY A 119 11.59 -7.92 -16.03
C GLY A 119 11.36 -6.47 -16.46
N SER A 120 11.38 -6.21 -17.77
CA SER A 120 11.21 -4.86 -18.32
C SER A 120 9.80 -4.27 -18.12
N ASN A 121 8.82 -5.09 -17.71
CA ASN A 121 7.48 -4.61 -17.40
C ASN A 121 7.47 -3.68 -16.18
N TYR A 122 8.40 -3.86 -15.23
CA TYR A 122 8.53 -2.97 -14.07
C TYR A 122 8.63 -1.51 -14.50
N TYR A 123 9.65 -1.16 -15.29
CA TYR A 123 9.88 0.21 -15.74
C TYR A 123 8.77 0.71 -16.68
N ARG A 124 8.15 -0.18 -17.46
CA ARG A 124 7.03 0.18 -18.34
C ARG A 124 5.77 0.61 -17.58
N TYR A 125 5.47 -0.08 -16.47
CA TYR A 125 4.27 0.18 -15.67
C TYR A 125 4.58 0.85 -14.32
N GLN A 126 5.81 1.31 -14.10
CA GLN A 126 6.26 1.96 -12.87
C GLN A 126 5.30 3.06 -12.41
N ARG A 127 4.87 3.92 -13.33
CA ARG A 127 3.91 5.01 -13.02
C ARG A 127 2.56 4.51 -12.51
N SER A 128 2.14 3.31 -12.90
CA SER A 128 0.87 2.71 -12.47
C SER A 128 0.95 2.18 -11.04
N ILE A 129 2.12 1.72 -10.59
CA ILE A 129 2.34 1.15 -9.25
C ILE A 129 2.97 2.15 -8.26
N SER A 130 3.65 3.19 -8.75
CA SER A 130 4.39 4.18 -7.96
C SER A 130 3.55 4.83 -6.85
N GLY A 131 2.28 5.19 -7.11
CA GLY A 131 1.39 5.72 -6.07
C GLY A 131 1.18 4.74 -4.90
N ALA A 132 0.95 3.46 -5.20
CA ALA A 132 0.83 2.40 -4.19
C ALA A 132 2.11 2.19 -3.39
N MET A 133 3.25 2.28 -4.07
CA MET A 133 4.56 2.16 -3.42
C MET A 133 4.79 3.31 -2.43
N GLN A 134 4.49 4.55 -2.82
CA GLN A 134 4.64 5.73 -1.96
C GLN A 134 3.79 5.64 -0.69
N GLU A 135 2.52 5.28 -0.82
CA GLU A 135 1.61 5.16 0.33
C GLU A 135 1.99 3.98 1.25
N TYR A 136 2.46 2.87 0.69
CA TYR A 136 3.00 1.75 1.48
C TYR A 136 4.26 2.17 2.26
N ILE A 137 5.17 2.90 1.62
CA ILE A 137 6.39 3.41 2.25
C ILE A 137 6.04 4.38 3.38
N GLU A 138 5.10 5.30 3.16
CA GLU A 138 4.58 6.19 4.19
C GLU A 138 4.07 5.40 5.41
N ALA A 139 3.23 4.38 5.19
CA ALA A 139 2.69 3.55 6.27
C ALA A 139 3.78 2.78 7.04
N ARG A 140 4.72 2.14 6.34
CA ARG A 140 5.80 1.34 6.96
C ARG A 140 6.83 2.20 7.66
N THR A 141 7.21 3.33 7.09
CA THR A 141 8.15 4.27 7.71
C THR A 141 7.53 4.92 8.95
N LEU A 142 6.22 5.16 8.96
CA LEU A 142 5.49 5.63 10.14
C LEU A 142 5.50 4.61 11.28
N GLU A 143 5.17 3.35 10.99
CA GLU A 143 5.27 2.27 11.98
C GLU A 143 6.69 2.13 12.52
N TYR A 144 7.68 2.10 11.62
CA TYR A 144 9.07 1.96 12.02
C TYR A 144 9.52 3.13 12.91
N TYR A 145 9.11 4.35 12.60
CA TYR A 145 9.36 5.52 13.45
C TYR A 145 8.70 5.38 14.82
N LEU A 146 7.44 4.93 14.88
CA LEU A 146 6.71 4.78 16.14
C LEU A 146 7.34 3.71 17.06
N ILE A 147 7.95 2.68 16.49
CA ILE A 147 8.62 1.61 17.24
C ILE A 147 10.06 2.01 17.63
N HIS A 148 10.82 2.62 16.71
CA HIS A 148 12.28 2.78 16.85
C HIS A 148 12.75 4.22 17.06
N GLY A 149 11.88 5.21 16.82
CA GLY A 149 12.25 6.63 16.80
C GLY A 149 13.20 7.00 15.66
N LYS A 150 13.29 6.19 14.60
CA LYS A 150 14.27 6.33 13.51
C LYS A 150 13.60 6.22 12.15
N LEU A 151 14.31 6.65 11.10
CA LEU A 151 13.90 6.43 9.72
C LEU A 151 14.18 4.98 9.33
N MET A 152 13.19 4.31 8.73
CA MET A 152 13.35 2.95 8.21
C MET A 152 14.32 2.94 7.03
N PRO A 153 15.38 2.12 7.03
CA PRO A 153 16.25 2.00 5.86
C PRO A 153 15.51 1.42 4.65
N LYS A 154 15.83 1.91 3.45
CA LYS A 154 15.27 1.40 2.18
C LYS A 154 15.44 -0.12 2.02
N THR A 155 16.58 -0.67 2.41
CA THR A 155 16.86 -2.11 2.35
C THR A 155 15.93 -2.95 3.21
N ALA A 156 15.42 -2.40 4.31
CA ALA A 156 14.43 -3.09 5.15
C ALA A 156 13.06 -3.17 4.45
N LEU A 157 12.69 -2.15 3.66
CA LEU A 157 11.47 -2.19 2.85
C LEU A 157 11.61 -3.16 1.67
N GLU A 158 12.76 -3.18 1.02
CA GLU A 158 13.02 -4.10 -0.09
C GLU A 158 12.98 -5.56 0.36
N ALA A 159 13.41 -5.85 1.59
CA ALA A 159 13.31 -7.18 2.17
C ALA A 159 11.86 -7.67 2.34
N ASP A 160 10.91 -6.77 2.64
CA ASP A 160 9.48 -7.10 2.73
C ASP A 160 8.86 -7.42 1.35
N LEU A 161 9.50 -7.01 0.26
CA LEU A 161 9.00 -7.10 -1.12
C LEU A 161 9.66 -8.22 -1.93
N VAL A 162 10.12 -9.27 -1.26
CA VAL A 162 10.62 -10.52 -1.85
C VAL A 162 9.62 -11.63 -1.61
N PHE A 163 9.17 -12.28 -2.68
CA PHE A 163 8.08 -13.25 -2.65
C PHE A 163 8.52 -14.58 -3.27
N LEU A 164 8.19 -15.68 -2.58
CA LEU A 164 8.30 -17.02 -3.14
C LEU A 164 6.97 -17.39 -3.80
N THR A 165 7.03 -17.75 -5.08
CA THR A 165 5.85 -17.98 -5.92
C THR A 165 5.84 -19.41 -6.44
N THR A 166 4.74 -20.12 -6.23
CA THR A 166 4.57 -21.47 -6.78
C THR A 166 4.19 -21.43 -8.27
N PRO A 167 4.40 -22.52 -9.04
CA PRO A 167 3.96 -22.59 -10.44
C PRO A 167 2.44 -22.41 -10.61
N GLU A 168 1.64 -22.87 -9.63
CA GLU A 168 0.19 -22.70 -9.61
C GLU A 168 -0.20 -21.23 -9.41
N GLN A 169 0.49 -20.51 -8.52
CA GLN A 169 0.27 -19.07 -8.33
C GLN A 169 0.72 -18.27 -9.56
N LEU A 170 1.79 -18.70 -10.24
CA LEU A 170 2.27 -18.04 -11.45
C LEU A 170 1.27 -18.20 -12.61
N SER A 171 0.62 -19.36 -12.72
CA SER A 171 -0.38 -19.64 -13.75
C SER A 171 -1.77 -19.11 -13.41
N ASN A 172 -2.13 -19.07 -12.13
CA ASN A 172 -3.35 -18.45 -11.63
C ASN A 172 -3.05 -17.45 -10.50
N PRO A 173 -2.71 -16.20 -10.87
CA PRO A 173 -2.33 -15.16 -9.91
C PRO A 173 -3.41 -14.82 -8.87
N GLU A 174 -4.69 -15.08 -9.15
CA GLU A 174 -5.78 -14.84 -8.21
C GLU A 174 -5.70 -15.72 -6.94
N LEU A 175 -4.94 -16.83 -7.01
CA LEU A 175 -4.69 -17.70 -5.85
C LEU A 175 -3.94 -16.98 -4.73
N ILE A 176 -3.15 -15.95 -5.04
CA ILE A 176 -2.35 -15.18 -4.06
C ILE A 176 -3.26 -14.43 -3.09
N ILE A 177 -4.35 -13.84 -3.60
CA ILE A 177 -5.28 -13.02 -2.82
C ILE A 177 -6.30 -13.91 -2.09
N SER A 178 -6.59 -15.11 -2.62
CA SER A 178 -7.65 -16.00 -2.13
C SER A 178 -7.39 -16.64 -0.76
N VAL A 179 -6.19 -16.51 -0.19
CA VAL A 179 -5.94 -16.89 1.22
C VAL A 179 -6.29 -15.70 2.13
N GLY A 180 -7.58 -15.59 2.44
CA GLY A 180 -8.09 -14.81 3.57
C GLY A 180 -8.52 -13.36 3.28
N GLN A 181 -9.39 -13.14 2.29
CA GLN A 181 -10.19 -11.92 2.24
C GLN A 181 -11.69 -12.23 2.30
N THR A 182 -12.29 -11.77 3.39
CA THR A 182 -13.73 -11.54 3.52
C THR A 182 -14.21 -10.65 2.37
N GLN A 183 -15.31 -11.06 1.75
CA GLN A 183 -15.98 -10.33 0.68
C GLN A 183 -16.33 -8.90 1.13
N PHE A 184 -15.68 -7.90 0.56
CA PHE A 184 -16.23 -6.55 0.53
C PHE A 184 -17.40 -6.52 -0.45
N ALA A 185 -18.61 -6.73 0.06
CA ALA A 185 -19.83 -6.41 -0.64
C ALA A 185 -19.98 -4.88 -0.71
N GLY A 186 -19.56 -4.30 -1.83
CA GLY A 186 -20.00 -2.98 -2.26
C GLY A 186 -21.48 -3.04 -2.63
N GLY A 187 -22.35 -2.62 -1.71
CA GLY A 187 -23.78 -2.48 -1.92
C GLY A 187 -24.20 -1.03 -1.74
N GLY A 188 -24.07 -0.23 -2.80
CA GLY A 188 -24.77 1.05 -2.90
C GLY A 188 -26.27 0.80 -3.04
N GLY A 189 -27.04 1.17 -2.02
CA GLY A 189 -28.49 1.12 -2.01
C GLY A 189 -29.04 2.38 -1.36
N GLY A 190 -29.39 3.35 -2.19
CA GLY A 190 -30.17 4.52 -1.79
C GLY A 190 -31.68 4.23 -1.81
N GLY A 191 -32.40 4.88 -0.90
CA GLY A 191 -33.86 4.88 -0.75
C GLY A 191 -34.26 4.38 0.65
N GLY A 192 -35.09 5.05 1.45
CA GLY A 192 -35.92 6.24 1.28
C GLY A 192 -37.05 6.18 2.31
N GLY A 193 -37.42 7.33 2.90
CA GLY A 193 -38.63 7.54 3.72
C GLY A 193 -38.39 7.47 5.24
N GLY A 194 -38.85 8.41 6.07
CA GLY A 194 -39.63 9.62 5.86
C GLY A 194 -40.02 10.24 7.21
N GLY A 195 -40.43 11.52 7.20
CA GLY A 195 -41.34 12.09 8.21
C GLY A 195 -40.87 13.30 9.01
N GLY A 196 -41.37 14.49 8.65
CA GLY A 196 -42.06 15.35 9.63
C GLY A 196 -41.50 16.75 9.96
N GLY A 197 -42.12 17.79 9.37
CA GLY A 197 -42.28 19.15 9.92
C GLY A 197 -41.11 20.13 9.64
N GLY A 198 -41.29 21.35 9.13
CA GLY A 198 -42.46 22.20 8.94
C GLY A 198 -42.05 23.65 9.26
N SER A 199 -42.43 24.60 8.38
CA SER A 199 -42.21 26.07 8.43
C SER A 199 -40.80 26.54 8.02
N GLY A 200 -40.58 27.57 7.20
CA GLY A 200 -41.46 28.52 6.52
C GLY A 200 -40.56 29.65 5.97
N GLY A 201 -40.87 30.23 4.81
CA GLY A 201 -40.16 31.42 4.32
C GLY A 201 -40.19 31.58 2.80
N ALA A 202 -41.02 32.50 2.33
CA ALA A 202 -41.33 32.76 0.93
C ALA A 202 -40.27 33.60 0.20
N GLY A 203 -40.16 33.41 -1.13
CA GLY A 203 -39.46 34.31 -2.06
C GLY A 203 -39.54 33.80 -3.50
N GLY A 204 -40.40 34.41 -4.33
CA GLY A 204 -40.74 33.99 -5.70
C GLY A 204 -39.72 34.36 -6.80
N PRO A 205 -40.13 34.43 -8.09
CA PRO A 205 -39.73 33.42 -9.07
C PRO A 205 -38.94 33.97 -10.27
N ARG A 206 -38.00 33.16 -10.78
CA ARG A 206 -37.43 33.23 -12.14
C ARG A 206 -37.12 31.79 -12.53
N GLY A 207 -37.57 31.19 -13.63
CA GLY A 207 -37.81 31.70 -14.97
C GLY A 207 -37.15 30.69 -15.92
N LYS A 208 -37.94 29.70 -16.35
CA LYS A 208 -37.77 28.73 -17.45
C LYS A 208 -36.45 28.78 -18.25
N PHE A 209 -35.78 27.63 -18.44
CA PHE A 209 -35.38 27.18 -19.78
C PHE A 209 -35.21 25.65 -19.80
N ASN A 210 -36.13 25.01 -20.52
CA ASN A 210 -36.08 23.63 -20.95
C ASN A 210 -35.08 23.54 -22.11
N ARG A 211 -34.15 22.59 -22.09
CA ARG A 211 -33.45 22.13 -23.29
C ARG A 211 -33.34 20.62 -23.26
N ASP A 212 -34.43 20.01 -23.72
CA ASP A 212 -34.41 18.69 -24.31
C ASP A 212 -33.34 18.66 -25.42
N ASN A 213 -32.41 17.72 -25.35
CA ASN A 213 -31.93 17.13 -26.59
C ASN A 213 -31.68 15.63 -26.41
N ARG A 214 -32.55 14.90 -27.09
CA ARG A 214 -32.67 13.45 -27.19
C ARG A 214 -31.42 12.86 -27.84
N LYS A 215 -30.93 11.75 -27.31
CA LYS A 215 -30.50 10.59 -28.12
C LYS A 215 -30.87 9.31 -27.39
N ALA A 216 -31.85 8.61 -27.96
CA ALA A 216 -32.28 7.27 -27.56
C ALA A 216 -31.20 6.22 -27.88
N PRO A 217 -31.27 5.06 -27.21
CA PRO A 217 -31.05 3.81 -27.91
C PRO A 217 -32.23 2.85 -27.75
N TYR A 218 -32.80 2.51 -28.91
CA TYR A 218 -33.22 1.19 -29.37
C TYR A 218 -33.58 0.11 -28.32
N ASN A 219 -34.86 -0.20 -28.29
CA ASN A 219 -35.50 -1.28 -27.55
C ASN A 219 -35.23 -2.65 -28.23
N LYS A 220 -34.99 -3.71 -27.46
CA LYS A 220 -35.02 -5.09 -27.97
C LYS A 220 -35.79 -5.99 -27.00
N ASP A 221 -36.92 -6.42 -27.53
CA ASP A 221 -37.94 -7.37 -27.10
C ASP A 221 -37.70 -8.32 -25.91
N HIS A 222 -38.75 -8.33 -25.07
CA HIS A 222 -39.13 -9.39 -24.14
C HIS A 222 -39.34 -10.75 -24.82
N ARG A 223 -38.91 -11.83 -24.14
CA ARG A 223 -39.65 -13.10 -24.09
C ARG A 223 -39.67 -13.61 -22.66
N ASP A 224 -40.89 -13.78 -22.16
CA ASP A 224 -41.24 -14.62 -21.01
C ASP A 224 -40.95 -16.09 -21.32
N GLU A 225 -40.47 -16.85 -20.32
CA GLU A 225 -41.07 -18.14 -19.95
C GLU A 225 -40.52 -18.69 -18.62
N SER A 226 -41.47 -18.96 -17.73
CA SER A 226 -41.47 -19.64 -16.43
C SER A 226 -40.59 -20.90 -16.28
N ARG A 227 -40.05 -21.15 -15.06
CA ARG A 227 -40.19 -22.43 -14.30
C ARG A 227 -39.57 -22.44 -12.88
N ARG A 228 -40.42 -22.82 -11.91
CA ARG A 228 -40.21 -23.52 -10.61
C ARG A 228 -39.11 -24.62 -10.68
N ALA A 229 -38.46 -25.15 -9.64
CA ALA A 229 -38.49 -25.02 -8.17
C ALA A 229 -37.38 -25.93 -7.53
N VAL A 230 -37.28 -25.87 -6.19
CA VAL A 230 -36.87 -26.93 -5.23
C VAL A 230 -35.39 -27.01 -4.78
N ASN A 231 -35.16 -26.62 -3.52
CA ASN A 231 -34.04 -27.03 -2.67
C ASN A 231 -34.37 -28.34 -1.92
N PRO A 232 -33.35 -29.16 -1.58
CA PRO A 232 -33.41 -30.02 -0.40
C PRO A 232 -32.25 -29.77 0.60
N PRO A 233 -32.44 -30.07 1.91
CA PRO A 233 -31.52 -29.70 2.99
C PRO A 233 -30.54 -30.80 3.44
N LEU A 234 -29.58 -30.37 4.27
CA LEU A 234 -28.55 -31.14 5.00
C LEU A 234 -29.09 -32.30 5.87
N PRO A 235 -28.22 -33.25 6.21
CA PRO A 235 -28.30 -34.00 7.47
C PRO A 235 -27.09 -33.80 8.41
N THR A 236 -27.38 -33.63 9.69
CA THR A 236 -26.54 -33.93 10.87
C THR A 236 -26.62 -35.42 11.22
N PRO A 237 -25.64 -36.00 11.95
CA PRO A 237 -25.87 -36.36 13.38
C PRO A 237 -24.60 -36.18 14.25
N SER A 238 -24.67 -35.66 15.47
CA SER A 238 -25.04 -36.26 16.77
C SER A 238 -24.05 -37.28 17.38
N ALA A 239 -23.25 -36.76 18.31
CA ALA A 239 -22.80 -37.27 19.62
C ALA A 239 -22.58 -38.79 19.87
N ALA A 240 -21.37 -39.11 20.39
CA ALA A 240 -21.18 -40.12 21.42
C ALA A 240 -19.98 -39.75 22.32
N THR A 241 -20.21 -39.85 23.63
CA THR A 241 -19.32 -39.54 24.75
C THR A 241 -18.72 -40.83 25.28
N VAL A 242 -17.40 -40.90 25.53
CA VAL A 242 -16.80 -41.76 26.59
C VAL A 242 -15.54 -41.09 27.14
N SER A 243 -15.37 -41.26 28.44
CA SER A 243 -14.50 -40.62 29.43
C SER A 243 -13.11 -41.26 29.63
N ASP A 244 -12.34 -40.63 30.54
CA ASP A 244 -11.13 -41.07 31.28
C ASP A 244 -9.77 -41.05 30.57
N ALA A 245 -8.62 -40.81 31.22
CA ALA A 245 -8.18 -40.04 32.40
C ALA A 245 -6.64 -40.25 32.49
N MET A 246 -5.89 -39.23 32.96
CA MET A 246 -4.55 -39.27 33.60
C MET A 246 -3.37 -39.86 32.76
N GLU A 247 -2.09 -39.48 32.84
CA GLU A 247 -1.26 -38.64 33.71
C GLU A 247 0.14 -38.45 33.04
N THR A 248 0.89 -37.45 33.53
CA THR A 248 2.36 -37.34 33.68
C THR A 248 3.36 -37.37 32.50
N THR A 249 3.85 -36.17 32.18
CA THR A 249 5.25 -35.65 32.16
C THR A 249 6.49 -36.50 31.77
N PRO A 250 7.55 -35.84 31.26
CA PRO A 250 8.55 -36.40 30.34
C PRO A 250 9.88 -36.79 31.02
N ILE A 251 10.67 -37.65 30.38
CA ILE A 251 12.15 -37.63 30.38
C ILE A 251 12.62 -38.35 29.10
N THR A 252 13.41 -37.67 28.27
CA THR A 252 14.17 -38.27 27.16
C THR A 252 15.65 -38.16 27.50
N THR A 253 16.35 -39.30 27.52
CA THR A 253 17.81 -39.39 27.61
C THR A 253 18.34 -40.20 26.44
N ALA A 254 19.30 -39.61 25.73
CA ALA A 254 20.40 -40.20 24.96
C ALA A 254 20.11 -41.26 23.85
N ALA A 255 20.35 -40.79 22.61
CA ALA A 255 21.20 -41.37 21.57
C ALA A 255 21.29 -42.90 21.41
N THR A 256 20.95 -43.40 20.21
CA THR A 256 21.84 -44.26 19.40
C THR A 256 21.35 -44.28 17.95
N SER A 257 22.33 -44.13 17.05
CA SER A 257 22.23 -44.15 15.59
C SER A 257 21.67 -45.49 15.07
N ALA A 258 20.67 -45.43 14.19
CA ALA A 258 20.29 -46.55 13.33
C ALA A 258 19.83 -46.02 11.96
N LEU A 259 20.62 -46.36 10.95
CA LEU A 259 20.37 -46.15 9.52
C LEU A 259 19.09 -46.89 9.10
N ILE A 260 18.11 -46.18 8.54
CA ILE A 260 17.00 -46.77 7.76
C ILE A 260 16.88 -45.98 6.45
N PRO A 261 16.86 -46.62 5.26
CA PRO A 261 16.76 -45.93 3.99
C PRO A 261 15.29 -45.62 3.71
N ALA A 262 14.89 -44.37 3.93
CA ALA A 262 13.54 -43.91 3.57
C ALA A 262 13.64 -43.04 2.31
N THR A 263 13.36 -43.66 1.17
CA THR A 263 12.92 -42.98 -0.05
C THR A 263 11.60 -42.28 0.23
N HIS A 264 11.67 -41.04 0.73
CA HIS A 264 10.62 -40.06 0.56
C HIS A 264 11.21 -38.92 -0.26
N SER A 265 11.00 -38.99 -1.57
CA SER A 265 11.06 -37.81 -2.42
C SER A 265 9.96 -36.88 -1.93
N THR A 266 10.31 -35.94 -1.06
CA THR A 266 9.50 -34.72 -0.89
C THR A 266 9.34 -34.12 -2.29
N PRO A 267 8.14 -33.75 -2.73
CA PRO A 267 8.03 -32.99 -3.97
C PRO A 267 8.80 -31.69 -3.73
N VAL A 268 9.93 -31.54 -4.43
CA VAL A 268 10.66 -30.28 -4.48
C VAL A 268 9.74 -29.32 -5.21
N VAL A 269 8.98 -28.53 -4.47
CA VAL A 269 8.12 -27.48 -5.05
C VAL A 269 9.07 -26.47 -5.68
N ASP A 270 9.04 -26.35 -7.00
CA ASP A 270 9.86 -25.39 -7.75
C ASP A 270 9.36 -23.97 -7.46
N LEU A 271 9.98 -23.30 -6.49
CA LEU A 271 9.60 -21.96 -6.05
C LEU A 271 10.37 -20.90 -6.84
N LYS A 272 9.63 -20.04 -7.52
CA LYS A 272 10.19 -18.87 -8.20
C LYS A 272 10.24 -17.66 -7.26
N SER A 273 11.43 -17.11 -7.06
CA SER A 273 11.60 -15.84 -6.34
C SER A 273 11.24 -14.65 -7.23
N LEU A 274 10.31 -13.81 -6.78
CA LEU A 274 9.94 -12.54 -7.40
C LEU A 274 10.24 -11.42 -6.42
N SER A 275 10.80 -10.30 -6.88
CA SER A 275 11.00 -9.11 -6.06
C SER A 275 10.49 -7.86 -6.76
N LEU A 276 10.05 -6.89 -5.96
CA LEU A 276 9.73 -5.54 -6.42
C LEU A 276 10.80 -4.58 -5.92
N GLU A 277 11.44 -3.88 -6.86
CA GLU A 277 12.38 -2.81 -6.54
C GLU A 277 11.61 -1.62 -5.95
N VAL A 278 12.16 -1.03 -4.89
CA VAL A 278 11.72 0.28 -4.40
C VAL A 278 12.57 1.32 -5.11
N THR A 279 11.99 2.20 -5.92
CA THR A 279 12.78 3.26 -6.55
C THR A 279 13.18 4.32 -5.52
N ASP A 280 14.34 4.97 -5.74
CA ASP A 280 14.77 6.07 -4.86
C ASP A 280 13.76 7.22 -4.87
N GLU A 281 13.11 7.46 -6.02
CA GLU A 281 12.07 8.48 -6.15
C GLU A 281 10.83 8.13 -5.32
N ASP A 282 10.32 6.89 -5.39
CA ASP A 282 9.15 6.48 -4.60
C ASP A 282 9.46 6.49 -3.10
N TYR A 283 10.67 6.08 -2.71
CA TYR A 283 11.12 6.13 -1.31
C TYR A 283 11.17 7.55 -0.78
N LEU A 284 11.80 8.48 -1.51
CA LEU A 284 11.88 9.88 -1.10
C LEU A 284 10.50 10.56 -1.08
N LEU A 285 9.62 10.24 -2.02
CA LEU A 285 8.25 10.77 -2.05
C LEU A 285 7.41 10.22 -0.89
N GLY A 286 7.50 8.93 -0.58
CA GLY A 286 6.83 8.34 0.58
C GLY A 286 7.31 8.92 1.92
N ILE A 287 8.62 9.16 2.06
CA ILE A 287 9.17 9.85 3.25
C ILE A 287 8.67 11.30 3.32
N ALA A 288 8.56 11.99 2.18
CA ALA A 288 8.05 13.35 2.19
C ALA A 288 6.60 13.40 2.70
N ASP A 289 5.79 12.39 2.38
CA ASP A 289 4.40 12.28 2.86
C ASP A 289 4.31 11.86 4.34
N LEU A 290 5.20 11.00 4.81
CA LEU A 290 5.38 10.69 6.24
C LEU A 290 5.46 11.95 7.12
N THR A 291 6.07 13.03 6.62
CA THR A 291 6.20 14.28 7.40
C THR A 291 4.86 14.89 7.79
N GLY A 292 3.83 14.74 6.95
CA GLY A 292 2.46 15.17 7.24
C GLY A 292 1.84 14.34 8.35
N GLU A 293 2.06 13.04 8.36
CA GLU A 293 1.54 12.14 9.39
C GLU A 293 2.24 12.35 10.74
N LEU A 294 3.55 12.62 10.74
CA LEU A 294 4.28 13.03 11.94
C LEU A 294 3.81 14.38 12.49
N MET A 295 3.46 15.34 11.63
CA MET A 295 2.82 16.58 12.07
C MET A 295 1.49 16.31 12.77
N ARG A 296 0.62 15.47 12.21
CA ARG A 296 -0.65 15.11 12.85
C ARG A 296 -0.41 14.50 14.24
N LEU A 297 0.56 13.58 14.36
CA LEU A 297 0.94 13.00 15.65
C LEU A 297 1.42 14.05 16.66
N ALA A 298 2.26 15.00 16.22
CA ALA A 298 2.76 16.06 17.08
C ALA A 298 1.64 16.98 17.58
N ILE A 299 0.72 17.40 16.71
CA ILE A 299 -0.42 18.25 17.08
C ILE A 299 -1.33 17.51 18.08
N ASN A 300 -1.61 16.23 17.84
CA ASN A 300 -2.40 15.41 18.75
C ASN A 300 -1.72 15.25 20.12
N ALA A 301 -0.42 14.98 20.15
CA ALA A 301 0.35 14.86 21.39
C ALA A 301 0.40 16.19 22.15
N LEU A 302 0.60 17.31 21.46
CA LEU A 302 0.58 18.64 22.07
C LEU A 302 -0.81 18.98 22.65
N GLY A 303 -1.89 18.58 21.97
CA GLY A 303 -3.25 18.72 22.49
C GLY A 303 -3.51 17.90 23.76
N GLN A 304 -2.81 16.77 23.94
CA GLN A 304 -2.84 15.99 25.18
C GLN A 304 -2.02 16.66 26.30
N SER A 305 -0.88 17.28 25.98
CA SER A 305 -0.01 17.94 26.97
C SER A 305 -0.67 19.15 27.65
N ILE A 306 -1.65 19.78 27.00
CA ILE A 306 -2.39 20.92 27.53
C ILE A 306 -3.36 20.51 28.65
N ILE A 307 -3.97 19.32 28.53
CA ILE A 307 -5.01 18.84 29.46
C ILE A 307 -4.43 17.96 30.56
N SER A 308 -3.49 17.08 30.20
CA SER A 308 -2.91 16.14 31.14
C SER A 308 -1.84 16.83 31.99
N LEU A 309 -1.86 16.58 33.30
CA LEU A 309 -0.75 16.94 34.18
C LEU A 309 0.53 16.25 33.68
N PRO A 310 1.71 16.88 33.84
CA PRO A 310 2.99 16.29 33.47
C PRO A 310 3.34 15.15 34.43
N ALA A 311 2.69 14.00 34.23
CA ALA A 311 3.05 12.74 34.85
C ALA A 311 3.59 11.84 33.73
N GLN A 312 4.79 11.30 33.92
CA GLN A 312 5.23 10.16 33.11
C GLN A 312 4.41 8.95 33.55
N ASP A 313 3.67 8.37 32.61
CA ASP A 313 2.94 7.14 32.86
C ASP A 313 3.95 6.02 33.09
N LEU A 314 3.98 5.52 34.33
CA LEU A 314 4.74 4.34 34.70
C LEU A 314 3.95 3.11 34.28
N TYR A 315 4.44 2.42 33.27
CA TYR A 315 3.82 1.20 32.79
C TYR A 315 4.54 -0.02 33.37
N THR A 316 3.82 -0.86 34.10
CA THR A 316 4.37 -2.15 34.56
C THR A 316 4.14 -3.19 33.48
N THR A 317 5.24 -3.73 32.95
CA THR A 317 5.23 -4.81 31.97
C THR A 317 4.76 -6.13 32.58
N GLY A 318 4.32 -7.07 31.74
CA GLY A 318 3.84 -8.39 32.20
C GLY A 318 4.90 -9.22 32.94
N ASP A 319 6.17 -8.87 32.79
CA ASP A 319 7.32 -9.44 33.50
C ASP A 319 7.67 -8.73 34.83
N GLY A 320 6.90 -7.70 35.22
CA GLY A 320 7.12 -6.92 36.43
C GLY A 320 8.12 -5.77 36.30
N SER A 321 8.72 -5.56 35.13
CA SER A 321 9.58 -4.40 34.87
C SER A 321 8.75 -3.11 34.79
N ALA A 322 9.34 -1.97 35.11
CA ALA A 322 8.68 -0.67 34.98
C ALA A 322 9.29 0.08 33.81
N VAL A 323 8.46 0.46 32.83
CA VAL A 323 8.84 1.25 31.67
C VAL A 323 8.23 2.63 31.81
N LEU A 324 9.07 3.66 31.75
CA LEU A 324 8.62 5.06 31.69
C LEU A 324 8.27 5.40 30.25
N LEU A 325 7.00 5.70 30.00
CA LEU A 325 6.56 6.18 28.70
C LEU A 325 6.94 7.65 28.51
N PRO A 326 7.34 8.06 27.29
CA PRO A 326 7.65 9.45 27.01
C PRO A 326 6.40 10.31 27.17
N THR A 327 6.57 11.43 27.89
CA THR A 327 5.53 12.45 28.06
C THR A 327 5.10 13.00 26.70
N PRO A 328 3.88 13.56 26.59
CA PRO A 328 3.45 14.20 25.36
C PRO A 328 4.41 15.29 24.87
N GLU A 329 5.03 16.06 25.77
CA GLU A 329 6.03 17.07 25.42
C GLU A 329 7.30 16.46 24.84
N GLU A 330 7.84 15.41 25.46
CA GLU A 330 9.02 14.68 24.96
C GLU A 330 8.76 14.09 23.57
N ARG A 331 7.56 13.56 23.31
CA ARG A 331 7.18 13.05 21.99
C ARG A 331 7.16 14.15 20.93
N VAL A 332 6.60 15.32 21.23
CA VAL A 332 6.58 16.47 20.31
C VAL A 332 7.99 16.95 20.01
N GLN A 333 8.84 17.04 21.03
CA GLN A 333 10.25 17.43 20.86
C GLN A 333 11.01 16.43 19.98
N HIS A 334 10.80 15.13 20.19
CA HIS A 334 11.41 14.09 19.36
C HIS A 334 10.97 14.20 17.90
N ILE A 335 9.65 14.38 17.65
CA ILE A 335 9.13 14.57 16.29
C ILE A 335 9.77 15.81 15.62
N LEU A 336 9.87 16.94 16.33
CA LEU A 336 10.51 18.14 15.79
C LEU A 336 11.99 17.92 15.45
N SER A 337 12.74 17.25 16.33
CA SER A 337 14.14 16.91 16.06
C SER A 337 14.25 16.04 14.81
N PHE A 338 13.45 14.97 14.75
CA PHE A 338 13.44 14.04 13.63
C PHE A 338 13.08 14.72 12.30
N LEU A 339 12.08 15.60 12.29
CA LEU A 339 11.69 16.36 11.11
C LEU A 339 12.76 17.38 10.69
N ARG A 340 13.49 18.00 11.62
CA ARG A 340 14.60 18.89 11.28
C ARG A 340 15.77 18.12 10.66
N ASP A 341 16.08 16.94 11.18
CA ASP A 341 17.12 16.07 10.64
C ASP A 341 16.75 15.58 9.24
N LEU A 342 15.50 15.14 9.03
CA LEU A 342 14.97 14.79 7.72
C LEU A 342 15.07 15.96 6.74
N LYS A 343 14.64 17.16 7.17
CA LYS A 343 14.70 18.36 6.33
C LYS A 343 16.15 18.68 5.94
N SER A 344 17.09 18.58 6.86
CA SER A 344 18.51 18.75 6.56
C SER A 344 19.00 17.73 5.52
N GLY A 345 18.54 16.49 5.61
CA GLY A 345 18.79 15.45 4.60
C GLY A 345 18.25 15.84 3.23
N PHE A 346 16.99 16.28 3.15
CA PHE A 346 16.38 16.71 1.88
C PHE A 346 17.01 17.99 1.31
N ASP A 347 17.37 18.97 2.13
CA ASP A 347 18.03 20.20 1.69
C ASP A 347 19.44 19.91 1.13
N SER A 348 20.09 18.83 1.59
CA SER A 348 21.37 18.38 1.04
C SER A 348 21.25 17.75 -0.35
N LEU A 349 20.05 17.31 -0.74
CA LEU A 349 19.79 16.83 -2.09
C LEU A 349 19.73 18.04 -3.03
N ALA A 350 20.62 18.09 -4.02
CA ALA A 350 20.64 19.13 -5.05
C ALA A 350 19.45 18.96 -6.04
N LEU A 351 18.22 19.04 -5.53
CA LEU A 351 17.00 18.80 -6.28
C LEU A 351 16.74 19.92 -7.27
N THR A 352 16.43 19.55 -8.51
CA THR A 352 15.98 20.52 -9.52
C THR A 352 14.55 20.98 -9.20
N ARG A 353 14.20 22.23 -9.56
CA ARG A 353 12.84 22.77 -9.35
C ARG A 353 11.74 21.97 -10.07
N ALA A 354 12.09 21.21 -11.10
CA ALA A 354 11.17 20.34 -11.83
C ALA A 354 10.88 19.01 -11.10
N SER A 355 11.67 18.65 -10.08
CA SER A 355 11.50 17.41 -9.34
C SER A 355 10.17 17.39 -8.58
N PRO A 356 9.41 16.28 -8.65
CA PRO A 356 8.24 16.07 -7.80
C PRO A 356 8.56 16.22 -6.31
N ILE A 357 9.76 15.80 -5.89
CA ILE A 357 10.25 15.89 -4.51
C ILE A 357 10.36 17.36 -4.08
N PHE A 358 10.85 18.25 -4.95
CA PHE A 358 10.94 19.68 -4.65
C PHE A 358 9.58 20.29 -4.32
N LYS A 359 8.51 19.88 -5.01
CA LYS A 359 7.14 20.33 -4.69
C LYS A 359 6.68 19.84 -3.32
N LYS A 360 6.97 18.58 -2.98
CA LYS A 360 6.68 18.02 -1.65
C LYS A 360 7.46 18.71 -0.52
N MET A 361 8.65 19.24 -0.80
CA MET A 361 9.40 20.04 0.19
C MET A 361 8.68 21.33 0.61
N GLY A 362 7.85 21.91 -0.25
CA GLY A 362 6.97 23.02 0.14
C GLY A 362 5.99 22.60 1.23
N ALA A 363 5.32 21.46 1.05
CA ALA A 363 4.40 20.90 2.05
C ALA A 363 5.13 20.50 3.34
N PHE A 364 6.32 19.91 3.24
CA PHE A 364 7.13 19.57 4.41
C PHE A 364 7.49 20.83 5.25
N LYS A 365 7.96 21.91 4.61
CA LYS A 365 8.24 23.17 5.33
C LYS A 365 7.01 23.69 6.07
N GLN A 366 5.83 23.59 5.46
CA GLN A 366 4.58 23.95 6.12
C GLN A 366 4.25 23.04 7.31
N SER A 367 4.45 21.73 7.18
CA SER A 367 4.24 20.77 8.27
C SER A 367 5.12 21.12 9.48
N LEU A 368 6.40 21.42 9.26
CA LEU A 368 7.32 21.81 10.32
C LEU A 368 6.91 23.14 10.97
N ASN A 369 6.59 24.16 10.16
CA ASN A 369 6.13 25.45 10.65
C ASN A 369 4.86 25.32 11.50
N LYS A 370 3.90 24.48 11.10
CA LYS A 370 2.67 24.24 11.85
C LYS A 370 2.96 23.71 13.26
N ILE A 371 3.85 22.74 13.39
CA ILE A 371 4.22 22.17 14.70
C ILE A 371 4.94 23.22 15.55
N GLU A 372 5.87 23.97 14.96
CA GLU A 372 6.63 25.00 15.69
C GLU A 372 5.73 26.15 16.19
N MET A 373 4.82 26.64 15.33
CA MET A 373 3.85 27.67 15.72
C MET A 373 2.88 27.16 16.78
N ALA A 374 2.45 25.90 16.67
CA ALA A 374 1.63 25.24 17.69
C ALA A 374 2.35 25.19 19.04
N CYS A 375 3.62 24.76 19.06
CA CYS A 375 4.44 24.74 20.28
C CYS A 375 4.64 26.14 20.87
N TYR A 376 4.93 27.13 20.02
CA TYR A 376 5.08 28.52 20.44
C TYR A 376 3.80 29.05 21.10
N ASN A 377 2.64 28.83 20.48
CA ASN A 377 1.36 29.27 21.01
C ASN A 377 1.06 28.65 22.38
N VAL A 378 1.32 27.35 22.55
CA VAL A 378 1.12 26.67 23.84
C VAL A 378 2.10 27.20 24.90
N LYS A 379 3.38 27.36 24.55
CA LYS A 379 4.42 27.74 25.54
C LYS A 379 4.31 29.20 25.98
N VAL A 380 4.00 30.11 25.05
CA VAL A 380 3.97 31.55 25.30
C VAL A 380 2.57 32.01 25.72
N ARG A 381 1.53 31.52 25.04
CA ARG A 381 0.13 31.94 25.29
C ARG A 381 -0.61 30.99 26.23
N GLY A 382 0.07 29.98 26.76
CA GLY A 382 -0.49 29.04 27.75
C GLY A 382 -1.01 29.71 29.03
N ALA A 383 -0.51 30.91 29.34
CA ALA A 383 -0.99 31.73 30.46
C ALA A 383 -2.13 32.70 30.08
N GLU A 384 -2.35 32.95 28.79
CA GLU A 384 -3.33 33.93 28.29
C GLU A 384 -4.75 33.35 28.16
N TYR A 385 -4.85 32.04 27.87
CA TYR A 385 -6.11 31.37 27.54
C TYR A 385 -6.35 30.13 28.41
N PRO A 386 -7.62 29.81 28.71
CA PRO A 386 -7.95 28.53 29.35
C PRO A 386 -7.48 27.33 28.51
N PRO A 387 -7.01 26.23 29.16
CA PRO A 387 -6.49 25.05 28.47
C PRO A 387 -7.43 24.46 27.40
N GLU A 388 -8.74 24.43 27.66
CA GLU A 388 -9.73 23.90 26.72
C GLU A 388 -9.82 24.72 25.43
N LEU A 389 -9.78 26.06 25.55
CA LEU A 389 -9.82 26.96 24.39
C LEU A 389 -8.54 26.85 23.57
N LEU A 390 -7.38 26.73 24.21
CA LEU A 390 -6.10 26.50 23.53
C LEU A 390 -6.11 25.19 22.74
N ARG A 391 -6.62 24.11 23.33
CA ARG A 391 -6.75 22.83 22.64
C ARG A 391 -7.70 22.95 21.44
N GLN A 392 -8.84 23.60 21.59
CA GLN A 392 -9.78 23.78 20.48
C GLN A 392 -9.14 24.55 19.32
N MET A 393 -8.41 25.64 19.61
CA MET A 393 -7.67 26.40 18.61
C MET A 393 -6.62 25.52 17.91
N LEU A 394 -5.87 24.74 18.68
CA LEU A 394 -4.85 23.81 18.16
C LEU A 394 -5.45 22.78 17.19
N MET A 395 -6.54 22.12 17.62
CA MET A 395 -7.19 21.06 16.84
C MET A 395 -7.82 21.61 15.56
N SER A 396 -8.42 22.81 15.62
CA SER A 396 -8.98 23.46 14.42
C SER A 396 -7.91 23.79 13.38
N SER A 397 -6.73 24.27 13.80
CA SER A 397 -5.61 24.57 12.90
C SER A 397 -4.95 23.34 12.28
N GLY A 398 -5.11 22.15 12.88
CA GLY A 398 -4.54 20.90 12.40
C GLY A 398 -5.39 20.20 11.33
N GLN A 399 -6.68 20.54 11.20
CA GLN A 399 -7.65 19.77 10.41
C GLN A 399 -7.85 20.29 8.98
N ASP A 400 -7.45 21.53 8.70
CA ASP A 400 -7.62 22.19 7.39
C ASP A 400 -6.70 21.65 6.26
N GLY A 401 -6.03 20.51 6.47
CA GLY A 401 -5.00 19.99 5.56
C GLY A 401 -5.36 18.76 4.72
N SER A 402 -6.50 18.10 4.93
CA SER A 402 -6.84 16.85 4.24
C SER A 402 -8.13 16.94 3.41
N GLY A 403 -8.05 17.64 2.28
CA GLY A 403 -9.08 17.66 1.24
C GLY A 403 -8.42 17.74 -0.14
N SER A 404 -8.64 16.72 -0.97
CA SER A 404 -8.12 16.61 -2.32
C SER A 404 -8.70 17.67 -3.27
N GLY A 405 -7.83 18.32 -4.06
CA GLY A 405 -8.03 18.51 -5.51
C GLY A 405 -8.75 19.76 -6.02
N ALA A 406 -8.00 20.55 -6.80
CA ALA A 406 -8.42 21.34 -7.97
C ALA A 406 -9.27 22.61 -7.76
N ALA A 407 -8.60 23.76 -7.77
CA ALA A 407 -8.96 24.93 -8.59
C ALA A 407 -7.74 25.87 -8.67
N GLY A 408 -7.43 26.37 -9.87
CA GLY A 408 -6.28 27.23 -10.12
C GLY A 408 -6.41 28.62 -9.51
N GLY A 409 -5.25 29.26 -9.33
CA GLY A 409 -5.15 30.64 -8.88
C GLY A 409 -3.69 31.08 -8.83
N GLU A 410 -3.28 31.71 -9.92
CA GLU A 410 -2.26 32.76 -10.08
C GLU A 410 -0.97 32.71 -9.23
N ALA A 411 0.12 32.51 -9.95
CA ALA A 411 1.46 32.91 -9.52
C ALA A 411 1.49 34.44 -9.34
N ALA A 412 1.69 34.89 -8.11
CA ALA A 412 2.19 36.23 -7.84
C ALA A 412 3.72 36.19 -8.00
N ASN A 413 4.20 36.98 -8.96
CA ASN A 413 5.58 37.42 -9.03
C ASN A 413 5.85 38.29 -7.80
N ASP A 414 6.83 37.91 -6.99
CA ASP A 414 7.54 38.85 -6.12
C ASP A 414 8.97 38.94 -6.67
N ASP A 415 9.14 39.85 -7.62
CA ASP A 415 10.34 40.67 -7.71
C ASP A 415 10.24 41.70 -6.57
N GLU A 416 11.21 41.75 -5.66
CA GLU A 416 11.86 43.00 -5.22
C GLU A 416 12.93 42.74 -4.13
N GLU A 417 14.14 43.23 -4.46
CA GLU A 417 15.37 43.52 -3.69
C GLU A 417 16.14 42.43 -2.94
#